data_AF-A0A318ENK4-F1
#
_entry.id   AF-A0A318ENK4-F1
#
_cell.length_a   1.000
_cell.length_b   1.000
_cell.length_c   1.000
_cell.angle_alpha   90.00
_cell.angle_beta   90.00
_cell.angle_gamma   90.00
#
_symmetry.space_group_name_H-M   'P 1'
#
loop_
_entity.id
_entity.type
_entity.pdbx_description
1 polymer ?
#
loop_
_entity_poly.entity_id
_entity_poly.type
_entity_poly.pdbx_seq_one_letter_code
_entity_poly.pdbx_strand_id
1 'polypeptide(L)' 'MAKNGVPGDGHRNGAVTDRSQTYNPKTEQWVKRDSDTGRFMDVKQDGTPFKGVTKEK' A
#
# COMPACT_ATOMS: atom_id res chain seq x y z
N MET A 1 -23.94 -10.14 -24.01
CA MET A 1 -22.70 -10.94 -24.10
C MET A 1 -21.72 -10.43 -23.05
N ALA A 2 -21.28 -11.28 -22.11
CA ALA A 2 -20.23 -10.93 -21.15
C ALA A 2 -18.88 -10.96 -21.86
N LYS A 3 -18.20 -9.82 -21.96
CA LYS A 3 -16.88 -9.74 -22.56
C LYS A 3 -15.89 -10.30 -21.53
N ASN A 4 -15.48 -11.56 -21.70
CA ASN A 4 -14.47 -12.18 -20.85
C ASN A 4 -13.12 -11.51 -21.17
N GLY A 5 -12.87 -10.38 -20.52
CA GLY A 5 -11.64 -9.60 -20.68
C GLY A 5 -10.44 -10.45 -20.27
N VAL A 6 -9.40 -10.39 -21.08
CA VAL A 6 -8.14 -11.12 -20.89
C VAL A 6 -7.65 -10.94 -19.44
N PRO A 7 -7.46 -12.01 -18.65
CA PRO A 7 -6.89 -11.90 -17.32
C PRO A 7 -5.39 -11.64 -17.48
N GLY A 8 -4.93 -10.41 -17.26
CA GLY A 8 -3.51 -10.15 -17.51
C GLY A 8 -3.09 -8.70 -17.55
N ASP A 9 -3.26 -8.02 -16.43
CA ASP A 9 -2.25 -7.07 -15.96
C ASP A 9 -2.21 -7.34 -14.47
N GLY A 10 -1.07 -7.76 -13.90
CA GLY A 10 -0.93 -8.13 -12.49
C GLY A 10 -1.12 -6.97 -11.51
N HIS A 11 -1.95 -5.99 -11.87
CA HIS A 11 -2.18 -4.74 -11.20
C HIS A 11 -3.49 -4.82 -10.43
N ARG A 12 -3.43 -4.55 -9.13
CA ARG A 12 -4.61 -4.42 -8.28
C ARG A 12 -5.41 -3.21 -8.74
N ASN A 13 -6.67 -3.44 -9.12
CA ASN A 13 -7.62 -2.36 -9.39
C ASN A 13 -8.17 -1.85 -8.05
N GLY A 14 -7.77 -0.65 -7.65
CA GLY A 14 -8.27 0.05 -6.46
C GLY A 14 -7.24 0.23 -5.33
N ALA A 15 -7.54 1.17 -4.43
CA ALA A 15 -6.73 1.42 -3.24
C ALA A 15 -6.75 0.22 -2.29
N VAL A 16 -5.64 -0.01 -1.59
CA VAL A 16 -5.58 -0.96 -0.48
C VAL A 16 -6.27 -0.31 0.72
N THR A 17 -7.49 -0.72 1.04
CA THR A 17 -8.27 -0.20 2.17
C THR A 17 -7.79 -0.73 3.51
N ASP A 18 -7.30 -1.97 3.54
CA ASP A 18 -6.91 -2.65 4.79
C ASP A 18 -5.48 -2.30 5.25
N ARG A 19 -4.81 -1.39 4.52
CA ARG A 19 -3.45 -0.96 4.84
C ARG A 19 -3.36 0.55 4.79
N SER A 20 -2.65 1.08 5.77
CA SER A 20 -2.22 2.46 5.81
C SER A 20 -0.70 2.54 5.72
N GLN A 21 -0.17 3.74 5.50
CA GLN A 21 1.26 3.98 5.56
C GLN A 21 1.55 5.26 6.33
N THR A 22 2.65 5.25 7.09
CA THR A 22 3.15 6.39 7.83
C THR A 22 4.61 6.66 7.47
N TYR A 23 5.03 7.92 7.57
CA TYR A 23 6.41 8.32 7.31
C TYR A 23 7.19 8.32 8.63
N ASN A 24 8.31 7.60 8.64
CA ASN A 24 9.23 7.60 9.77
C ASN A 24 10.34 8.65 9.53
N PRO A 25 10.33 9.80 10.22
CA PRO A 25 11.33 10.85 10.02
C PRO A 25 12.73 10.48 10.54
N LYS A 26 12.87 9.41 11.33
CA LYS A 26 14.18 8.98 11.85
C LYS A 26 14.98 8.17 10.83
N THR A 27 14.27 7.39 10.02
CA THR A 27 14.89 6.56 8.97
C THR A 27 14.61 7.09 7.57
N GLU A 28 13.81 8.16 7.47
CA GLU A 28 13.36 8.77 6.22
C GLU A 28 12.61 7.79 5.29
N GLN A 29 11.92 6.81 5.88
CA GLN A 29 11.28 5.72 5.16
C GLN A 29 9.77 5.66 5.41
N TRP A 30 9.05 5.13 4.42
CA TRP A 30 7.63 4.84 4.53
C TRP A 30 7.42 3.45 5.09
N VAL A 31 6.51 3.31 6.05
CA VAL A 31 6.19 2.04 6.71
C VAL A 31 4.73 1.71 6.47
N LYS A 32 4.44 0.49 6.00
CA LYS A 32 3.07 -0.04 5.96
C LYS A 32 2.63 -0.41 7.35
N ARG A 33 1.40 -0.05 7.67
CA ARG A 33 0.70 -0.43 8.88
C ARG A 33 -0.59 -1.13 8.53
N ASP A 34 -0.91 -2.14 9.33
CA ASP A 34 -2.15 -2.89 9.22
C ASP A 34 -3.27 -2.05 9.83
N SER A 35 -4.33 -1.75 9.06
CA SER A 35 -5.39 -0.85 9.53
C SER A 35 -6.23 -1.49 10.65
N ASP A 36 -6.31 -2.83 10.68
CA ASP A 36 -7.14 -3.55 11.65
C ASP A 36 -6.41 -3.80 12.97
N THR A 37 -5.13 -4.19 12.91
CA THR A 37 -4.33 -4.56 14.08
C THR A 37 -3.36 -3.47 14.52
N GLY A 38 -3.11 -2.46 13.68
CA GLY A 38 -2.15 -1.38 13.95
C GLY A 38 -0.68 -1.81 13.91
N ARG A 39 -0.37 -3.03 13.46
CA ARG A 39 0.99 -3.57 13.41
C ARG A 39 1.78 -2.99 12.23
N PHE A 40 3.05 -2.71 12.44
CA PHE A 40 3.98 -2.39 11.35
C PHE A 40 4.32 -3.65 10.58
N MET A 41 4.18 -3.61 9.26
CA MET A 41 4.38 -4.77 8.39
C MET A 41 5.67 -4.71 7.60
N ASP A 42 5.85 -3.63 6.85
CA ASP A 42 6.87 -3.57 5.81
C ASP A 42 7.41 -2.15 5.67
N VAL A 43 8.71 -2.04 5.41
CA VAL A 43 9.43 -0.77 5.33
C VAL A 43 9.92 -0.57 3.91
N LYS A 44 9.61 0.58 3.34
CA LYS A 44 10.00 0.94 1.98
C LYS A 44 11.42 1.48 1.98
N GLN A 45 12.34 0.69 1.42
CA GLN A 45 13.77 1.05 1.39
C GLN A 45 14.10 2.16 0.38
N ASP A 46 13.25 2.40 -0.62
CA ASP A 46 13.47 3.44 -1.63
C ASP A 46 13.08 4.86 -1.16
N GLY A 47 12.60 5.02 0.08
CA GLY A 47 12.25 6.31 0.68
C GLY A 47 10.97 6.96 0.13
N THR A 48 10.33 6.38 -0.87
CA THR A 48 9.08 6.90 -1.46
C THR A 48 7.85 6.16 -0.90
N PRO A 49 6.64 6.74 -0.94
CA PRO A 49 5.46 6.07 -0.44
C PRO A 49 5.12 4.79 -1.23
N PHE A 50 4.40 3.87 -0.59
CA PHE A 50 3.82 2.70 -1.25
C PHE A 50 2.71 3.15 -2.21
N LYS A 51 2.78 2.69 -3.46
CA LYS A 51 1.75 2.96 -4.47
C LYS A 51 0.43 2.30 -4.05
N GLY A 52 -0.66 3.07 -4.08
CA GLY A 52 -2.01 2.55 -3.80
C GLY A 52 -2.32 2.27 -2.32
N VAL A 53 -1.46 2.70 -1.39
CA VAL A 53 -1.70 2.60 0.07
C VAL A 53 -2.01 3.99 0.61
N THR A 54 -3.03 4.11 1.47
CA THR A 54 -3.44 5.41 2.03
C THR A 54 -2.42 5.91 3.06
N LYS A 55 -2.04 7.19 2.97
CA LYS A 55 -1.21 7.85 3.99
C LYS A 55 -2.04 8.15 5.24
N GLU A 56 -1.53 7.77 6.41
CA GLU A 56 -2.08 8.19 7.70
C GLU A 56 -1.90 9.72 7.83
N LYS A 57 -2.91 10.39 8.41
CA LYS A 57 -2.86 11.84 8.68
C LYS A 57 -2.21 12.11 10.02
#